data_AF-A0A0F5FE62-F1
#
_entry.id   AF-A0A0F5FE62-F1
#
_cell.length_a   1.000
_cell.length_b   1.000
_cell.length_c   1.000
_cell.angle_alpha   90.00
_cell.angle_beta   90.00
_cell.angle_gamma   90.00
#
_symmetry.space_group_name_H-M   'P 1'
#
loop_
_entity.id
_entity.type
_entity.pdbx_description
1 polymer ?
#
loop_
_entity_poly.entity_id
_entity_poly.type
_entity_poly.pdbx_seq_one_letter_code
_entity_poly.pdbx_strand_id
1 'polypeptide(L)'
;MHASRPAVSVLLAALLVAAPAAAQEKTKSKAPARPITVELLETCELFARGDVLASSSATEKGWSVTEAVTDSVFVSSFEASRSFEGIGDADLFVLVEDYPQLTLGYCRIDISEPQGEAGVAELDGLDRLAGDLEENADGTYGAWNGTGEDASYMLLSNQDEYSFGLQLTIIEPVEGGQ
;
A
#
# COMPACT_ATOMS: atom_id res chain seq x y z
N MET A 1 -55.37 53.71 40.89
CA MET A 1 -55.00 54.46 39.69
C MET A 1 -55.31 53.60 38.48
N HIS A 2 -56.14 54.12 37.56
CA HIS A 2 -56.33 53.77 36.13
C HIS A 2 -56.49 52.30 35.69
N ALA A 3 -57.25 51.90 34.68
CA ALA A 3 -58.38 52.40 33.90
C ALA A 3 -58.64 51.35 32.78
N SER A 4 -59.88 51.30 32.29
CA SER A 4 -60.29 50.98 30.91
C SER A 4 -60.03 49.61 30.22
N ARG A 5 -61.18 49.02 29.84
CA ARG A 5 -61.57 48.21 28.64
C ARG A 5 -60.89 48.59 27.30
N PRO A 6 -61.16 47.95 26.12
CA PRO A 6 -61.79 46.66 25.76
C PRO A 6 -60.99 45.83 24.70
N ALA A 7 -61.58 44.71 24.27
CA ALA A 7 -61.11 43.75 23.26
C ALA A 7 -60.93 44.30 21.82
N VAL A 8 -59.93 43.77 21.09
CA VAL A 8 -59.79 43.80 19.63
C VAL A 8 -59.03 42.55 19.15
N SER A 9 -59.60 41.77 18.24
CA SER A 9 -58.90 40.74 17.44
C SER A 9 -58.39 41.37 16.14
N VAL A 10 -57.11 41.19 15.80
CA VAL A 10 -56.52 41.52 14.49
C VAL A 10 -55.44 40.49 14.11
N LEU A 11 -55.58 39.91 12.91
CA LEU A 11 -54.56 39.18 12.13
C LEU A 11 -53.40 40.13 11.71
N LEU A 12 -52.15 39.68 11.72
CA LEU A 12 -51.03 40.13 10.85
C LEU A 12 -49.79 39.24 11.14
N ALA A 13 -49.27 38.42 10.22
CA ALA A 13 -48.37 38.70 9.09
C ALA A 13 -46.91 38.26 9.35
N ALA A 14 -46.44 37.37 8.46
CA ALA A 14 -45.10 37.12 7.94
C ALA A 14 -43.84 37.46 8.77
N LEU A 15 -42.99 36.45 8.98
CA LEU A 15 -41.53 36.55 8.89
C LEU A 15 -40.99 35.21 8.38
N LEU A 16 -40.78 35.13 7.06
CA LEU A 16 -39.91 34.10 6.47
C LEU A 16 -38.48 34.40 6.93
N VAL A 17 -37.97 33.60 7.85
CA VAL A 17 -36.56 33.61 8.22
C VAL A 17 -35.81 32.86 7.11
N ALA A 18 -35.09 33.59 6.27
CA ALA A 18 -34.08 33.01 5.39
C ALA A 18 -32.96 32.44 6.28
N ALA A 19 -32.93 31.12 6.47
CA ALA A 19 -31.79 30.44 7.08
C ALA A 19 -30.62 30.40 6.08
N PRO A 20 -29.37 30.62 6.51
CA PRO A 20 -28.22 30.50 5.63
C PRO A 20 -28.11 29.04 5.19
N ALA A 21 -28.01 28.83 3.88
CA ALA A 21 -27.61 27.55 3.33
C ALA A 21 -26.20 27.25 3.82
N ALA A 22 -26.09 26.45 4.88
CA ALA A 22 -24.84 25.80 5.25
C ALA A 22 -24.44 24.94 4.04
N ALA A 23 -23.39 25.38 3.35
CA ALA A 23 -22.65 24.56 2.42
C ALA A 23 -22.13 23.35 3.21
N GLN A 24 -22.88 22.25 3.20
CA GLN A 24 -22.34 20.96 3.57
C GLN A 24 -21.36 20.56 2.47
N GLU A 25 -20.10 20.98 2.64
CA GLU A 25 -18.99 20.28 2.02
C GLU A 25 -19.14 18.81 2.38
N LYS A 26 -19.49 18.01 1.38
CA LYS A 26 -19.41 16.57 1.45
C LYS A 26 -17.93 16.23 1.50
N THR A 27 -17.33 16.30 2.68
CA THR A 27 -16.10 15.57 2.97
C THR A 27 -16.46 14.11 2.76
N LYS A 28 -16.16 13.60 1.56
CA LYS A 28 -16.08 12.16 1.32
C LYS A 28 -15.11 11.64 2.37
N SER A 29 -15.65 10.97 3.39
CA SER A 29 -14.87 10.12 4.26
C SER A 29 -14.24 9.07 3.35
N LYS A 30 -12.99 9.34 2.96
CA LYS A 30 -12.11 8.36 2.31
C LYS A 30 -12.03 7.25 3.36
N ALA A 31 -12.42 6.02 2.99
CA ALA A 31 -12.06 4.84 3.78
C ALA A 31 -10.56 4.97 4.16
N PRO A 32 -10.11 4.43 5.31
CA PRO A 32 -8.68 4.43 5.59
C PRO A 32 -7.98 3.88 4.36
N ALA A 33 -7.08 4.69 3.79
CA ALA A 33 -6.32 4.26 2.63
C ALA A 33 -5.62 2.97 3.04
N ARG A 34 -5.74 1.92 2.22
CA ARG A 34 -5.00 0.69 2.45
C ARG A 34 -3.52 1.05 2.67
N PRO A 35 -2.83 0.50 3.67
CA PRO A 35 -1.42 0.79 3.86
C PRO A 35 -0.62 0.48 2.60
N ILE A 36 0.25 1.42 2.21
CA ILE A 36 1.02 1.31 0.96
C ILE A 36 1.93 0.09 1.02
N THR A 37 2.56 -0.21 2.16
CA THR A 37 3.39 -1.41 2.33
C THR A 37 2.67 -2.71 1.95
N VAL A 38 1.37 -2.84 2.22
CA VAL A 38 0.61 -4.04 1.82
C VAL A 38 0.38 -4.08 0.29
N GLU A 39 0.13 -2.94 -0.34
CA GLU A 39 0.04 -2.83 -1.81
C GLU A 39 1.39 -3.12 -2.49
N LEU A 40 2.49 -2.66 -1.88
CA LEU A 40 3.86 -2.93 -2.34
C LEU A 40 4.20 -4.42 -2.23
N LEU A 41 3.85 -5.05 -1.10
CA LEU A 41 4.03 -6.49 -0.90
C LEU A 41 3.31 -7.30 -1.98
N GLU A 42 2.03 -7.03 -2.24
CA GLU A 42 1.27 -7.72 -3.31
C GLU A 42 1.88 -7.52 -4.70
N THR A 43 2.44 -6.34 -4.95
CA THR A 43 3.14 -6.08 -6.22
C THR A 43 4.39 -6.94 -6.31
N CYS A 44 5.17 -7.03 -5.22
CA CYS A 44 6.34 -7.89 -5.16
C CYS A 44 6.01 -9.37 -5.31
N GLU A 45 4.88 -9.84 -4.78
CA GLU A 45 4.45 -11.24 -4.91
C GLU A 45 4.20 -11.66 -6.34
N LEU A 46 3.50 -10.82 -7.11
CA LEU A 46 3.23 -11.09 -8.53
C LEU A 46 4.55 -11.26 -9.30
N PHE A 47 5.49 -10.35 -9.08
CA PHE A 47 6.78 -10.38 -9.75
C PHE A 47 7.67 -11.52 -9.28
N ALA A 48 7.84 -11.71 -7.96
CA ALA A 48 8.73 -12.72 -7.40
C ALA A 48 8.24 -14.15 -7.68
N ARG A 49 6.93 -14.38 -7.84
CA ARG A 49 6.41 -15.68 -8.29
C ARG A 49 6.61 -15.94 -9.80
N GLY A 50 7.13 -14.97 -10.54
CA GLY A 50 7.27 -15.09 -12.00
C GLY A 50 5.92 -15.09 -12.74
N ASP A 51 4.89 -14.41 -12.20
CA ASP A 51 3.57 -14.37 -12.83
C ASP A 51 3.66 -13.67 -14.20
N VAL A 52 3.16 -14.34 -15.24
CA VAL A 52 3.13 -13.82 -16.62
C VAL A 52 2.30 -12.54 -16.77
N LEU A 53 1.42 -12.25 -15.81
CA LEU A 53 0.60 -11.03 -15.74
C LEU A 53 1.17 -9.96 -14.81
N ALA A 54 2.35 -10.17 -14.19
CA ALA A 54 2.92 -9.22 -13.23
C ALA A 54 3.07 -7.82 -13.83
N SER A 55 3.69 -7.70 -15.01
CA SER A 55 3.94 -6.41 -15.67
C SER A 55 2.65 -5.67 -16.06
N SER A 56 1.65 -6.39 -16.60
CA SER A 56 0.37 -5.77 -16.95
C SER A 56 -0.40 -5.32 -15.72
N SER A 57 -0.41 -6.14 -14.66
CA SER A 57 -1.09 -5.84 -13.40
C SER A 57 -0.45 -4.63 -12.69
N ALA A 58 0.88 -4.55 -12.69
CA ALA A 58 1.61 -3.41 -12.16
C ALA A 58 1.34 -2.13 -12.98
N THR A 59 1.31 -2.24 -14.32
CA THR A 59 0.98 -1.11 -15.20
C THR A 59 -0.42 -0.57 -14.96
N GLU A 60 -1.42 -1.45 -14.76
CA GLU A 60 -2.79 -1.05 -14.40
C GLU A 60 -2.87 -0.32 -13.06
N LYS A 61 -1.96 -0.66 -12.13
CA LYS A 61 -1.77 0.04 -10.85
C LYS A 61 -0.96 1.33 -10.98
N GLY A 62 -0.49 1.69 -12.18
CA GLY A 62 0.23 2.94 -12.45
C GLY A 62 1.75 2.85 -12.30
N TRP A 63 2.32 1.64 -12.24
CA TRP A 63 3.77 1.45 -12.33
C TRP A 63 4.26 1.62 -13.77
N SER A 64 5.41 2.28 -13.93
CA SER A 64 6.14 2.33 -15.19
C SER A 64 7.14 1.17 -15.24
N VAL A 65 6.73 0.02 -15.79
CA VAL A 65 7.53 -1.22 -15.80
C VAL A 65 8.43 -1.29 -17.05
N THR A 66 9.68 -1.70 -16.85
CA THR A 66 10.65 -2.01 -17.91
C THR A 66 11.26 -3.39 -17.64
N GLU A 67 11.32 -4.24 -18.65
CA GLU A 67 12.08 -5.50 -18.58
C GLU A 67 13.58 -5.20 -18.80
N ALA A 68 14.42 -5.67 -17.89
CA ALA A 68 15.86 -5.49 -17.96
C ALA A 68 16.51 -6.58 -18.83
N VAL A 69 17.60 -6.21 -19.52
CA VAL A 69 18.37 -7.18 -20.31
C VAL A 69 19.16 -8.09 -19.36
N THR A 70 18.99 -9.41 -19.50
CA THR A 70 19.69 -10.42 -18.71
C THR A 70 20.68 -11.20 -19.59
N ASP A 71 21.74 -11.72 -18.97
CA ASP A 71 22.77 -12.51 -19.67
C ASP A 71 22.39 -14.00 -19.85
N SER A 72 21.25 -14.42 -19.32
CA SER A 72 20.81 -15.82 -19.26
C SER A 72 19.34 -15.96 -19.60
N VAL A 73 18.99 -17.00 -20.37
CA VAL A 73 17.60 -17.36 -20.71
C VAL A 73 16.80 -17.91 -19.53
N PHE A 74 17.48 -18.19 -18.41
CA PHE A 74 16.87 -18.68 -17.17
C PHE A 74 16.74 -17.57 -16.12
N VAL A 75 16.97 -16.31 -16.53
CA VAL A 75 16.91 -15.15 -15.64
C VAL A 75 16.01 -14.11 -16.28
N SER A 76 15.00 -13.68 -15.54
CA SER A 76 14.16 -12.54 -15.87
C SER A 76 14.37 -11.44 -14.84
N SER A 77 14.39 -10.18 -15.29
CA SER A 77 14.53 -9.05 -14.40
C SER A 77 13.67 -7.89 -14.87
N PHE A 78 13.09 -7.17 -13.91
CA PHE A 78 12.22 -6.04 -14.15
C PHE A 78 12.63 -4.88 -13.24
N GLU A 79 12.56 -3.69 -13.79
CA GLU A 79 12.64 -2.44 -13.06
C GLU A 79 11.29 -1.74 -13.21
N ALA A 80 10.77 -1.13 -12.16
CA ALA A 80 9.59 -0.30 -12.27
C ALA A 80 9.65 0.90 -11.33
N SER A 81 8.95 1.97 -11.67
CA SER A 81 8.82 3.11 -10.76
C SER A 81 7.38 3.59 -10.67
N ARG A 82 7.03 4.14 -9.50
CA ARG A 82 5.72 4.74 -9.23
C ARG A 82 5.79 5.77 -8.12
N SER A 83 5.16 6.93 -8.34
CA SER A 83 4.97 7.94 -7.29
C SER A 83 3.74 7.64 -6.42
N PHE A 84 3.92 7.70 -5.11
CA PHE A 84 2.86 7.59 -4.11
C PHE A 84 2.62 8.94 -3.43
N GLU A 85 1.41 9.47 -3.56
CA GLU A 85 1.02 10.77 -2.98
C GLU A 85 1.27 10.79 -1.46
N GLY A 86 2.09 11.75 -1.01
CA GLY A 86 2.41 11.95 0.41
C GLY A 86 3.47 10.99 0.98
N ILE A 87 4.01 10.07 0.17
CA ILE A 87 5.09 9.16 0.57
C ILE A 87 6.37 9.43 -0.23
N GLY A 88 6.31 9.45 -1.56
CA GLY A 88 7.49 9.63 -2.40
C GLY A 88 7.50 8.75 -3.64
N ASP A 89 8.64 8.70 -4.29
CA ASP A 89 8.86 7.88 -5.49
C ASP A 89 9.39 6.50 -5.08
N ALA A 90 8.68 5.46 -5.48
CA ALA A 90 9.07 4.08 -5.26
C ALA A 90 9.75 3.51 -6.49
N ASP A 91 10.89 2.87 -6.27
CA ASP A 91 11.63 2.11 -7.27
C ASP A 91 11.54 0.62 -6.93
N LEU A 92 11.21 -0.19 -7.92
CA LEU A 92 11.07 -1.64 -7.83
C LEU A 92 12.18 -2.27 -8.67
N PHE A 93 12.87 -3.24 -8.07
CA PHE A 93 13.79 -4.14 -8.75
C PHE A 93 13.36 -5.58 -8.50
N VAL A 94 13.30 -6.37 -9.57
CA VAL A 94 12.92 -7.78 -9.54
C VAL A 94 13.98 -8.61 -10.25
N LEU A 95 14.24 -9.79 -9.68
CA LEU A 95 15.03 -10.84 -10.27
C LEU A 95 14.31 -12.17 -10.06
N VAL A 96 14.09 -12.92 -11.14
CA VAL A 96 13.57 -14.28 -11.10
C VAL A 96 14.58 -15.19 -11.79
N GLU A 97 14.99 -16.24 -11.10
CA GLU A 97 15.94 -17.24 -11.60
C GLU A 97 15.30 -18.62 -11.60
N ASP A 98 15.29 -19.26 -12.76
CA ASP A 98 14.77 -20.62 -12.93
C ASP A 98 15.91 -21.63 -12.95
N TYR A 99 15.93 -22.50 -11.95
CA TYR A 99 16.82 -23.64 -11.86
C TYR A 99 16.06 -24.94 -12.16
N PRO A 100 16.75 -26.05 -12.46
CA PRO A 100 16.08 -27.31 -12.81
C PRO A 100 15.07 -27.84 -11.78
N GLN A 101 15.20 -27.47 -10.50
CA GLN A 101 14.36 -27.98 -9.41
C GLN A 101 13.72 -26.88 -8.56
N LEU A 102 14.11 -25.62 -8.75
CA LEU A 102 13.63 -24.51 -7.93
C LEU A 102 13.56 -23.23 -8.76
N THR A 103 12.63 -22.36 -8.40
CA THR A 103 12.60 -20.98 -8.85
C THR A 103 12.92 -20.09 -7.66
N LEU A 104 13.84 -19.14 -7.87
CA LEU A 104 14.14 -18.09 -6.92
C LEU A 104 13.50 -16.80 -7.43
N GLY A 105 12.61 -16.24 -6.63
CA GLY A 105 12.01 -14.93 -6.83
C GLY A 105 12.56 -13.93 -5.85
N TYR A 106 13.06 -12.80 -6.33
CA TYR A 106 13.49 -11.68 -5.53
C TYR A 106 12.79 -10.42 -6.01
N CYS A 107 12.14 -9.70 -5.10
CA CYS A 107 11.61 -8.37 -5.35
C CYS A 107 12.06 -7.43 -4.24
N ARG A 108 12.53 -6.26 -4.61
CA ARG A 108 12.83 -5.16 -3.69
C ARG A 108 12.14 -3.89 -4.16
N ILE A 109 11.52 -3.20 -3.23
CA ILE A 109 10.98 -1.86 -3.44
C ILE A 109 11.65 -0.92 -2.45
N ASP A 110 12.18 0.18 -2.95
CA ASP A 110 12.81 1.23 -2.17
C ASP A 110 12.08 2.56 -2.39
N ILE A 111 11.98 3.38 -1.34
CA ILE A 111 11.56 4.78 -1.45
C ILE A 111 12.66 5.60 -0.76
N SER A 112 13.31 6.47 -1.52
CA SER A 112 14.32 7.39 -0.98
C SER A 112 13.63 8.61 -0.37
N GLU A 113 14.08 9.02 0.82
CA GLU A 113 13.58 10.20 1.54
C GLU A 113 12.04 10.23 1.67
N PRO A 114 11.43 9.20 2.30
CA PRO A 114 9.99 9.12 2.41
C PRO A 114 9.41 10.32 3.19
N GLN A 115 8.37 10.94 2.65
CA GLN A 115 7.71 12.12 3.22
C GLN A 115 6.67 11.77 4.30
N GLY A 116 6.33 10.49 4.42
CA GLY A 116 5.34 9.97 5.34
C GLY A 116 5.49 8.47 5.56
N GLU A 117 4.70 7.94 6.48
CA GLU A 117 4.72 6.52 6.86
C GLU A 117 4.20 5.61 5.75
N ALA A 118 5.05 4.70 5.26
CA ALA A 118 4.63 3.67 4.31
C ALA A 118 3.79 2.57 4.97
N GLY A 119 4.02 2.32 6.27
CA GLY A 119 3.26 1.40 7.11
C GLY A 119 3.92 0.05 7.33
N VAL A 120 5.21 0.00 7.70
CA VAL A 120 5.93 -1.27 8.00
C VAL A 120 5.22 -2.11 9.05
N ALA A 121 4.74 -1.49 10.14
CA ALA A 121 4.02 -2.16 11.22
C ALA A 121 2.73 -2.89 10.77
N GLU A 122 2.15 -2.49 9.63
CA GLU A 122 0.93 -3.10 9.09
C GLU A 122 1.18 -4.51 8.53
N LEU A 123 2.45 -4.88 8.30
CA LEU A 123 2.83 -6.25 7.93
C LEU A 123 2.64 -7.24 9.09
N ASP A 124 2.80 -6.79 10.33
CA ASP A 124 2.64 -7.64 11.52
C ASP A 124 1.18 -8.07 11.76
N GLY A 125 0.23 -7.31 11.20
CA GLY A 125 -1.20 -7.62 11.26
C GLY A 125 -1.67 -8.63 10.21
N LEU A 126 -0.79 -9.14 9.34
CA LEU A 126 -1.17 -10.08 8.28
C LEU A 126 -1.08 -11.53 8.78
N ASP A 127 -2.21 -12.24 8.89
CA ASP A 127 -2.28 -13.64 9.35
C ASP A 127 -1.37 -14.62 8.56
N ARG A 128 -1.00 -14.25 7.33
CA ARG A 128 -0.12 -15.03 6.43
C ARG A 128 1.37 -14.79 6.65
N LEU A 129 1.74 -13.93 7.60
CA LEU A 129 3.13 -13.63 7.96
C LEU A 129 3.34 -13.92 9.45
N ALA A 130 4.50 -14.48 9.79
CA ALA A 130 4.93 -14.69 11.16
C ALA A 130 6.38 -14.22 11.30
N GLY A 131 6.62 -13.32 12.24
CA GLY A 131 7.90 -12.63 12.34
C GLY A 131 8.04 -11.75 13.56
N ASP A 132 9.04 -10.89 13.49
CA ASP A 132 9.40 -9.94 14.54
C ASP A 132 9.38 -8.52 13.96
N LEU A 133 8.86 -7.58 14.76
CA LEU A 133 8.85 -6.14 14.50
C LEU A 133 9.61 -5.43 15.63
N GLU A 134 10.54 -4.56 15.27
CA GLU A 134 11.28 -3.70 16.19
C GLU A 134 11.08 -2.23 15.80
N GLU A 135 10.58 -1.43 16.75
CA GLU A 135 10.50 0.02 16.64
C GLU A 135 11.47 0.65 17.65
N ASN A 136 12.38 1.49 17.17
CA ASN A 136 13.35 2.20 18.00
C ASN A 136 13.56 3.64 17.49
N ALA A 137 14.58 4.34 18.02
CA ALA A 137 14.84 5.73 17.65
C ALA A 137 15.37 5.90 16.21
N ASP A 138 15.89 4.82 15.62
CA ASP A 138 16.47 4.82 14.28
C ASP A 138 15.43 4.48 13.21
N GLY A 139 14.32 3.82 13.57
CA GLY A 139 13.25 3.50 12.65
C GLY A 139 12.35 2.34 13.07
N THR A 140 11.58 1.84 12.10
CA THR A 140 10.76 0.63 12.20
C THR A 140 11.38 -0.45 11.32
N TYR A 141 11.60 -1.64 11.87
CA TYR A 141 12.25 -2.75 11.18
C TYR A 141 11.46 -4.01 11.43
N GLY A 142 11.34 -4.88 10.42
CA GLY A 142 10.76 -6.19 10.64
C GLY A 142 11.23 -7.24 9.67
N ALA A 143 11.08 -8.48 10.12
CA ALA A 143 11.45 -9.68 9.41
C ALA A 143 10.38 -10.74 9.62
N TRP A 144 9.84 -11.28 8.52
CA TRP A 144 8.76 -12.26 8.56
C TRP A 144 9.05 -13.43 7.63
N ASN A 145 8.58 -14.62 8.02
CA ASN A 145 8.35 -15.71 7.10
C ASN A 145 6.87 -15.79 6.78
N GLY A 146 6.54 -16.25 5.57
CA GLY A 146 5.14 -16.53 5.27
C GLY A 146 4.65 -17.81 5.95
N THR A 147 3.33 -17.94 6.03
CA THR A 147 2.64 -19.09 6.63
C THR A 147 1.59 -19.64 5.64
N GLY A 148 1.13 -20.88 5.87
CA GLY A 148 0.11 -21.49 5.02
C GLY A 148 0.56 -21.62 3.56
N GLU A 149 -0.18 -20.99 2.64
CA GLU A 149 0.12 -20.98 1.20
C GLU A 149 1.35 -20.13 0.83
N ASP A 150 1.78 -19.24 1.73
CA ASP A 150 2.93 -18.35 1.54
C ASP A 150 4.19 -18.86 2.28
N ALA A 151 4.24 -20.13 2.66
CA ALA A 151 5.34 -20.70 3.48
C ALA A 151 6.74 -20.59 2.84
N SER A 152 6.83 -20.26 1.55
CA SER A 152 8.07 -20.01 0.80
C SER A 152 8.62 -18.58 0.98
N TYR A 153 7.87 -17.68 1.62
CA TYR A 153 8.21 -16.27 1.70
C TYR A 153 9.22 -15.99 2.79
N MET A 154 10.19 -15.15 2.46
CA MET A 154 11.10 -14.48 3.38
C MET A 154 11.00 -12.98 3.11
N LEU A 155 10.46 -12.22 4.07
CA LEU A 155 10.17 -10.80 3.94
C LEU A 155 11.01 -9.99 4.93
N LEU A 156 11.69 -8.96 4.44
CA LEU A 156 12.27 -7.90 5.24
C LEU A 156 11.59 -6.58 4.88
N SER A 157 11.32 -5.74 5.87
CA SER A 157 10.93 -4.36 5.59
C SER A 157 11.46 -3.42 6.66
N ASN A 158 11.79 -2.20 6.26
CA ASN A 158 12.27 -1.18 7.15
C ASN A 158 11.81 0.20 6.70
N GLN A 159 11.76 1.13 7.65
CA GLN A 159 11.62 2.54 7.37
C GLN A 159 12.36 3.36 8.43
N ASP A 160 13.17 4.31 7.97
CA ASP A 160 13.80 5.36 8.76
C ASP A 160 13.55 6.73 8.11
N GLU A 161 14.22 7.78 8.60
CA GLU A 161 14.04 9.13 8.06
C GLU A 161 14.60 9.32 6.63
N TYR A 162 15.45 8.40 6.16
CA TYR A 162 16.14 8.50 4.86
C TYR A 162 15.61 7.51 3.83
N SER A 163 14.99 6.43 4.27
CA SER A 163 14.64 5.31 3.39
C SER A 163 13.46 4.50 3.90
N PHE A 164 12.71 3.96 2.94
CA PHE A 164 11.85 2.80 3.14
C PHE A 164 12.36 1.67 2.24
N GLY A 165 12.31 0.44 2.75
CA GLY A 165 12.63 -0.77 2.01
C GLY A 165 11.59 -1.87 2.28
N LEU A 166 11.21 -2.58 1.22
CA LEU A 166 10.50 -3.85 1.28
C LEU A 166 11.21 -4.85 0.39
N GLN A 167 11.59 -5.99 0.93
CA GLN A 167 12.31 -7.04 0.21
C GLN A 167 11.62 -8.38 0.44
N LEU A 168 11.07 -8.94 -0.63
CA LEU A 168 10.48 -10.27 -0.65
C LEU A 168 11.41 -11.23 -1.39
N THR A 169 11.69 -12.36 -0.78
CA THR A 169 12.32 -13.51 -1.42
C THR A 169 11.38 -14.70 -1.35
N ILE A 170 11.21 -15.39 -2.47
CA ILE A 170 10.42 -16.61 -2.62
C ILE A 170 11.34 -17.69 -3.18
N ILE A 171 11.38 -18.85 -2.53
CA ILE A 171 12.09 -20.02 -3.06
C ILE A 171 11.09 -21.16 -3.12
N GLU A 172 10.71 -21.54 -4.33
CA GLU A 172 9.67 -22.56 -4.56
C GLU A 172 10.21 -23.69 -5.45
N PRO A 173 9.82 -24.96 -5.19
CA PRO A 173 10.10 -26.05 -6.11
C PRO A 173 9.38 -25.84 -7.45
N VAL A 174 10.01 -26.24 -8.55
CA VAL A 174 9.33 -26.28 -9.86
C VAL A 174 8.25 -27.36 -9.81
N GLU A 175 7.00 -27.02 -10.16
CA GLU A 175 5.91 -27.99 -10.24
C GLU A 175 6.27 -29.14 -11.20
N GLY A 176 6.36 -30.36 -10.66
CA GLY A 176 6.69 -31.57 -11.43
C GLY A 176 8.16 -32.00 -11.41
N GLY A 177 9.00 -31.39 -10.57
CA GLY A 177 10.37 -31.86 -10.33
C GLY A 177 10.42 -33.31 -9.84
N GLN A 178 11.00 -34.19 -10.66
CA GLN A 178 11.33 -35.58 -10.30
C GLN A 178 12.60 -35.65 -9.45
#